data_AF-A0A4S2S2S3-F1
#
_entry.id   AF-A0A4S2S2S3-F1
#
_cell.length_a   1.000
_cell.length_b   1.000
_cell.length_c   1.000
_cell.angle_alpha   90.00
_cell.angle_beta   90.00
_cell.angle_gamma   90.00
#
_symmetry.space_group_name_H-M   'P 1'
#
loop_
_entity.id
_entity.type
_entity.pdbx_description
1 polymer ?
#
loop_
_entity_poly.entity_id
_entity_poly.type
_entity_poly.pdbx_seq_one_letter_code
_entity_poly.pdbx_strand_id
1 'polypeptide(L)'
;MSPVRRLLVRALPLLLSALLAGCGAPAVRDAAEQDVREAVAAWSRTPPAQLAGIPLEGWAYEVSAVRRDGAQATARAELHYRLTGYDLAPAGSAREVRLSRDDGGRWRVTGDRAAPGAPPQLWDQGPVEVIRGAHALVLGVGQSAQTLSAIGAEADRAVPAASAAWPGPWAGRVVVLVPGSLERMAQLLGRPAAEYRGMGAVTTGRVGAAAAPADRVVVNPEGWAELSAAGRGVVLTHEVTHVATRAATTAKTPLWLSEGFADWAAYRGGTTTPQQAAPALTRAVRRGELPAALPADEAFAFGADPEALARAYEGAWLACRLIAAKWGDDALVRLYEWAGRKPLATALEETIGGDPPGLTLAWQASLRQDLGGA
;
A
#
# COMPACT_ATOMS: atom_id res chain seq x y z
N MET A 1 -4.06 -21.52 56.64
CA MET A 1 -3.42 -21.46 57.98
C MET A 1 -1.91 -21.45 57.78
N SER A 2 -1.26 -20.29 57.95
CA SER A 2 0.20 -20.19 58.19
C SER A 2 0.42 -20.26 59.71
N PRO A 3 1.51 -20.86 60.24
CA PRO A 3 2.55 -20.03 60.90
C PRO A 3 3.97 -20.68 60.94
N VAL A 4 5.10 -19.97 60.76
CA VAL A 4 5.94 -19.20 61.74
C VAL A 4 7.29 -19.86 62.10
N ARG A 5 8.38 -19.15 61.70
CA ARG A 5 9.66 -18.77 62.38
C ARG A 5 10.30 -19.63 63.49
N ARG A 6 11.65 -19.75 63.43
CA ARG A 6 12.70 -19.23 64.36
C ARG A 6 14.10 -19.75 63.91
N LEU A 7 15.16 -18.97 63.64
CA LEU A 7 16.00 -17.98 64.40
C LEU A 7 17.36 -18.57 64.83
N LEU A 8 18.47 -17.88 64.47
CA LEU A 8 19.78 -17.68 65.16
C LEU A 8 20.99 -17.84 64.19
N VAL A 9 21.62 -16.77 63.69
CA VAL A 9 22.56 -15.78 64.32
C VAL A 9 24.00 -16.28 64.42
N ARG A 10 24.90 -15.67 63.62
CA ARG A 10 26.26 -15.18 63.96
C ARG A 10 26.60 -14.05 62.95
N ALA A 11 26.47 -12.78 63.33
CA ALA A 11 27.47 -11.92 64.00
C ALA A 11 28.45 -11.23 63.01
N LEU A 12 28.18 -9.93 62.79
CA LEU A 12 28.92 -8.84 62.12
C LEU A 12 30.34 -8.62 62.73
N PRO A 13 31.29 -7.82 62.14
CA PRO A 13 31.02 -6.42 61.79
C PRO A 13 31.84 -5.70 60.68
N LEU A 14 31.25 -4.57 60.25
CA LEU A 14 31.86 -3.24 59.98
C LEU A 14 32.64 -2.96 58.68
N LEU A 15 32.22 -1.82 58.09
CA LEU A 15 32.95 -0.85 57.26
C LEU A 15 33.04 -1.10 55.74
N LEU A 16 32.03 -0.63 54.99
CA LEU A 16 32.13 0.62 54.22
C LEU A 16 30.80 0.90 53.50
N SER A 17 30.03 1.85 54.05
CA SER A 17 29.04 2.61 53.28
C SER A 17 29.53 4.04 53.27
N ALA A 18 30.03 4.49 52.12
CA ALA A 18 30.20 5.91 51.82
C ALA A 18 29.97 6.11 50.32
N LEU A 19 28.76 6.57 50.00
CA LEU A 19 28.43 7.54 48.95
C LEU A 19 29.13 7.41 47.58
N LEU A 20 28.46 6.75 46.65
CA LEU A 20 28.41 7.20 45.25
C LEU A 20 26.96 7.14 44.77
N ALA A 21 26.15 8.04 45.33
CA ALA A 21 25.02 8.59 44.59
C ALA A 21 25.61 9.38 43.42
N GLY A 22 25.83 8.71 42.30
CA GLY A 22 26.17 9.35 41.06
C GLY A 22 25.00 10.24 40.65
N CYS A 23 25.16 11.55 40.85
CA CYS A 23 24.39 12.57 40.17
C CYS A 23 24.60 12.38 38.66
N GLY A 24 23.79 11.54 38.03
CA GLY A 24 23.52 11.67 36.62
C GLY A 24 22.79 13.00 36.44
N ALA A 25 23.54 14.06 36.12
CA ALA A 25 22.92 15.30 35.68
C ALA A 25 21.90 14.95 34.57
N PRO A 26 20.68 15.52 34.58
CA PRO A 26 19.82 15.39 33.42
C PRO A 26 20.64 15.86 32.23
N ALA A 27 20.71 15.06 31.17
CA ALA A 27 21.44 15.44 29.96
C ALA A 27 21.04 16.88 29.62
N VAL A 28 21.99 17.81 29.70
CA VAL A 28 21.74 19.21 29.34
C VAL A 28 21.35 19.15 27.88
N ARG A 29 20.05 19.25 27.59
CA ARG A 29 19.58 19.44 26.22
C ARG A 29 20.26 20.72 25.76
N ASP A 30 21.12 20.60 24.77
CA ASP A 30 21.84 21.72 24.17
C ASP A 30 20.80 22.79 23.81
N ALA A 31 20.81 23.91 24.54
CA ALA A 31 19.78 24.95 24.40
C ALA A 31 19.67 25.43 22.95
N ALA A 32 20.77 25.42 22.21
CA ALA A 32 20.79 25.84 20.83
C ALA A 32 20.35 24.73 19.84
N GLU A 33 20.31 23.46 20.26
CA GLU A 33 19.54 22.42 19.58
C GLU A 33 18.04 22.56 19.86
N GLN A 34 17.67 22.91 21.10
CA GLN A 34 16.28 23.14 21.49
C GLN A 34 15.65 24.28 20.67
N ASP A 35 16.39 25.37 20.40
CA ASP A 35 15.90 26.47 19.54
C ASP A 35 15.57 25.98 18.10
N VAL A 36 16.35 25.06 17.54
CA VAL A 36 16.09 24.48 16.21
C VAL A 36 14.83 23.62 16.24
N ARG A 37 14.67 22.79 17.28
CA ARG A 37 13.49 21.93 17.48
C ARG A 37 12.23 22.77 17.62
N GLU A 38 12.29 23.86 18.39
CA GLU A 38 11.20 24.81 18.56
C GLU A 38 10.85 25.54 17.26
N ALA A 39 11.85 25.91 16.46
CA ALA A 39 11.61 26.51 15.14
C ALA A 39 10.91 25.53 14.19
N VAL A 40 11.29 24.25 14.16
CA VAL A 40 10.59 23.22 13.38
C VAL A 40 9.16 23.03 13.88
N ALA A 41 8.97 22.92 15.20
CA ALA A 41 7.64 22.75 15.80
C ALA A 41 6.72 23.96 15.59
N ALA A 42 7.26 25.18 15.61
CA ALA A 42 6.50 26.39 15.33
C ALA A 42 6.12 26.49 13.85
N TRP A 43 7.06 26.17 12.95
CA TRP A 43 6.82 26.13 11.50
C TRP A 43 5.76 25.08 11.12
N SER A 44 5.80 23.90 11.73
CA SER A 44 4.91 22.80 11.39
C SER A 44 3.49 22.92 11.95
N ARG A 45 3.17 23.96 12.75
CA ARG A 45 1.79 24.16 13.26
C ARG A 45 0.75 24.34 12.16
N THR A 46 1.18 24.83 11.00
CA THR A 46 0.31 25.01 9.84
C THR A 46 0.94 24.27 8.66
N PRO A 47 0.23 23.32 8.03
CA PRO A 47 0.70 22.69 6.81
C PRO A 47 1.03 23.74 5.73
N PRO A 48 2.05 23.50 4.88
CA PRO A 48 2.36 24.39 3.77
C PRO A 48 1.13 24.71 2.90
N ALA A 49 1.02 25.96 2.43
CA ALA A 49 -0.14 26.41 1.64
C ALA A 49 -0.38 25.58 0.36
N GLN A 50 0.67 24.97 -0.20
CA GLN A 50 0.57 24.05 -1.35
C GLN A 50 -0.19 22.76 -1.05
N LEU A 51 -0.45 22.45 0.23
CA LEU A 51 -1.28 21.32 0.69
C LEU A 51 -2.71 21.76 1.00
N ALA A 52 -3.06 23.02 0.72
CA ALA A 52 -4.41 23.52 0.93
C ALA A 52 -5.42 22.65 0.18
N GLY A 53 -6.51 22.33 0.87
CA GLY A 53 -7.54 21.46 0.31
C GLY A 53 -7.27 19.97 0.43
N ILE A 54 -6.10 19.51 0.92
CA ILE A 54 -5.93 18.11 1.36
C ILE A 54 -6.52 17.99 2.78
N PRO A 55 -7.35 16.97 3.09
CA PRO A 55 -7.99 16.83 4.41
C PRO A 55 -7.02 16.30 5.47
N LEU A 56 -5.91 17.01 5.69
CA LEU A 56 -4.84 16.64 6.60
C LEU A 56 -5.27 16.82 8.07
N GLU A 57 -5.00 15.79 8.87
CA GLU A 57 -5.13 15.79 10.32
C GLU A 57 -3.82 15.29 10.96
N GLY A 58 -3.51 15.75 12.16
CA GLY A 58 -2.35 15.27 12.93
C GLY A 58 -0.99 15.60 12.29
N TRP A 59 -0.93 16.64 11.46
CA TRP A 59 0.30 17.11 10.82
C TRP A 59 1.33 17.53 11.86
N ALA A 60 2.39 16.74 12.02
CA ALA A 60 3.42 16.96 13.03
C ALA A 60 4.78 16.43 12.57
N TYR A 61 5.86 17.10 12.99
CA TYR A 61 7.23 16.66 12.76
C TYR A 61 7.86 16.27 14.10
N GLU A 62 8.29 15.01 14.23
CA GLU A 62 9.08 14.55 15.36
C GLU A 62 10.56 14.60 15.01
N VAL A 63 11.27 15.62 15.50
CA VAL A 63 12.71 15.78 15.24
C VAL A 63 13.49 14.72 16.02
N SER A 64 14.28 13.90 15.32
CA SER A 64 15.11 12.85 15.92
C SER A 64 16.57 13.28 16.10
N ALA A 65 17.09 14.10 15.18
CA ALA A 65 18.47 14.59 15.24
C ALA A 65 18.59 16.00 14.67
N VAL A 66 19.53 16.79 15.20
CA VAL A 66 19.87 18.12 14.70
C VAL A 66 21.38 18.19 14.47
N ARG A 67 21.77 18.66 13.29
CA ARG A 67 23.15 19.00 12.95
C ARG A 67 23.23 20.48 12.63
N ARG A 68 24.06 21.22 13.37
CA ARG A 68 24.26 22.67 13.18
C ARG A 68 25.62 22.92 12.53
N ASP A 69 25.67 23.96 11.72
CA ASP A 69 26.87 24.45 11.04
C ASP A 69 26.78 25.97 10.93
N GLY A 70 27.35 26.67 11.91
CA GLY A 70 27.27 28.12 12.03
C GLY A 70 25.82 28.64 12.08
N ALA A 71 25.41 29.38 11.05
CA ALA A 71 24.07 29.93 10.89
C ALA A 71 23.11 29.00 10.10
N GLN A 72 23.52 27.77 9.80
CA GLN A 72 22.72 26.76 9.12
C GLN A 72 22.48 25.57 10.04
N ALA A 73 21.35 24.89 9.87
CA ALA A 73 21.06 23.64 10.54
C ALA A 73 20.30 22.68 9.63
N THR A 74 20.47 21.39 9.90
CA THR A 74 19.73 20.29 9.30
C THR A 74 19.12 19.45 10.41
N ALA A 75 17.80 19.31 10.42
CA ALA A 75 17.08 18.43 11.32
C ALA A 75 16.58 17.20 10.57
N ARG A 76 16.85 16.01 11.10
CA ARG A 76 16.14 14.78 10.69
C ARG A 76 14.87 14.68 11.52
N ALA A 77 13.76 14.40 10.86
CA ALA A 77 12.47 14.31 11.50
C ALA A 77 11.61 13.21 10.89
N GLU A 78 10.63 12.71 11.63
CA GLU A 78 9.54 11.91 11.09
C GLU A 78 8.31 12.81 10.95
N LEU A 79 7.75 12.91 9.73
CA LEU A 79 6.48 13.58 9.49
C LEU A 79 5.36 12.57 9.74
N HIS A 80 4.41 12.95 10.58
CA HIS A 80 3.17 12.22 10.80
C HIS A 80 1.98 13.01 10.26
N TYR A 81 1.06 12.32 9.58
CA TYR A 81 -0.20 12.90 9.13
C TYR A 81 -1.24 11.82 8.89
N ARG A 82 -2.51 12.23 8.80
CA ARG A 82 -3.64 11.41 8.36
C ARG A 82 -4.45 12.17 7.32
N LEU A 83 -5.01 11.43 6.37
CA LEU A 83 -6.09 11.91 5.51
C LEU A 83 -7.43 11.59 6.18
N THR A 84 -8.10 12.62 6.69
CA THR A 84 -9.36 12.51 7.43
C THR A 84 -10.39 11.74 6.61
N GLY A 85 -10.97 10.68 7.19
CA GLY A 85 -11.96 9.83 6.53
C GLY A 85 -11.39 8.73 5.63
N TYR A 86 -10.06 8.65 5.49
CA TYR A 86 -9.35 7.62 4.72
C TYR A 86 -8.38 6.83 5.60
N ASP A 87 -7.53 7.52 6.36
CA ASP A 87 -6.49 6.86 7.16
C ASP A 87 -6.99 6.46 8.55
N LEU A 88 -6.92 5.15 8.86
CA LEU A 88 -7.20 4.62 10.20
C LEU A 88 -6.03 4.82 11.18
N ALA A 89 -4.80 4.93 10.66
CA ALA A 89 -3.59 5.20 11.43
C ALA A 89 -2.72 6.26 10.72
N PRO A 90 -1.86 6.99 11.44
CA PRO A 90 -0.94 7.95 10.82
C PRO A 90 -0.04 7.32 9.75
N ALA A 91 0.09 8.02 8.63
CA ALA A 91 1.19 7.81 7.69
C ALA A 91 2.45 8.49 8.22
N GLY A 92 3.60 7.92 7.86
CA GLY A 92 4.94 8.41 8.22
C GLY A 92 5.75 8.76 6.98
N SER A 93 6.58 9.80 7.06
CA SER A 93 7.63 10.08 6.09
C SER A 93 8.88 10.59 6.80
N ALA A 94 10.01 9.92 6.61
CA ALA A 94 11.30 10.42 7.07
C ALA A 94 11.71 11.68 6.27
N ARG A 95 11.99 12.77 6.99
CA ARG A 95 12.25 14.12 6.45
C ARG A 95 13.63 14.63 6.83
N GLU A 96 14.15 15.49 5.96
CA GLU A 96 15.28 16.36 6.23
C GLU A 96 14.84 17.83 6.11
N VAL A 97 14.78 18.52 7.25
CA VAL A 97 14.37 19.92 7.35
C VAL A 97 15.61 20.80 7.43
N ARG A 98 15.72 21.78 6.52
CA ARG A 98 16.80 22.78 6.49
C ARG A 98 16.35 24.06 7.16
N LEU A 99 17.24 24.65 7.94
CA LEU A 99 16.99 25.90 8.65
C LEU A 99 18.17 26.85 8.51
N SER A 100 17.89 28.15 8.51
CA SER A 100 18.89 29.20 8.67
C SER A 100 18.56 30.08 9.87
N ARG A 101 19.60 30.67 10.47
CA ARG A 101 19.47 31.63 11.57
C ARG A 101 19.57 33.04 11.02
N ASP A 102 18.57 33.87 11.32
CA ASP A 102 18.57 35.30 10.98
C ASP A 102 19.55 36.11 11.87
N ASP A 103 19.85 37.36 11.49
CA ASP A 103 20.77 38.23 12.22
C ASP A 103 20.30 38.53 13.66
N GLY A 104 19.01 38.37 13.93
CA GLY A 104 18.40 38.45 15.26
C GLY A 104 18.51 37.16 16.07
N GLY A 105 19.23 36.16 15.57
CA GLY A 105 19.48 34.88 16.25
C GLY A 105 18.34 33.86 16.12
N ARG A 106 17.27 34.14 15.36
CA ARG A 106 16.12 33.22 15.25
C ARG A 106 16.30 32.24 14.10
N TRP A 107 16.05 30.96 14.38
CA TRP A 107 15.99 29.92 13.37
C TRP A 107 14.69 29.98 12.57
N ARG A 108 14.79 29.79 11.26
CA ARG A 108 13.66 29.68 10.34
C ARG A 108 13.86 28.49 9.41
N VAL A 109 12.80 27.72 9.21
CA VAL A 109 12.80 26.65 8.22
C VAL A 109 12.89 27.27 6.82
N THR A 110 13.87 26.82 6.04
CA THR A 110 14.13 27.26 4.67
C THR A 110 13.87 26.18 3.63
N GLY A 111 13.67 24.93 4.07
CA GLY A 111 13.25 23.86 3.19
C GLY A 111 12.91 22.57 3.94
N ASP A 112 12.10 21.75 3.31
CA ASP A 112 11.73 20.41 3.74
C ASP A 112 11.78 19.48 2.52
N ARG A 113 12.30 18.28 2.70
CA ARG A 113 12.39 17.24 1.68
C ARG A 113 12.41 15.87 2.31
N ALA A 114 12.16 14.84 1.52
CA ALA A 114 12.40 13.45 1.93
C ALA A 114 13.85 13.28 2.40
N ALA A 115 14.04 12.55 3.49
CA ALA A 115 15.36 12.18 3.96
C ALA A 115 16.09 11.30 2.93
N PRO A 116 17.44 11.31 2.88
CA PRO A 116 18.18 10.42 2.01
C PRO A 116 17.75 8.95 2.18
N GLY A 117 17.38 8.29 1.07
CA GLY A 117 16.90 6.91 1.06
C GLY A 117 15.42 6.72 1.38
N ALA A 118 14.69 7.78 1.76
CA ALA A 118 13.25 7.72 1.95
C ALA A 118 12.50 8.09 0.66
N PRO A 119 11.36 7.45 0.35
CA PRO A 119 10.53 7.85 -0.77
C PRO A 119 9.92 9.25 -0.51
N PRO A 120 9.84 10.12 -1.53
CA PRO A 120 9.13 11.38 -1.42
C PRO A 120 7.63 11.18 -1.26
N GLN A 121 6.98 12.22 -0.75
CA GLN A 121 5.52 12.36 -0.81
C GLN A 121 5.11 13.00 -2.14
N LEU A 122 3.85 12.82 -2.55
CA LEU A 122 3.36 13.38 -3.81
C LEU A 122 3.59 14.90 -3.88
N TRP A 123 3.33 15.64 -2.80
CA TRP A 123 3.53 17.09 -2.74
C TRP A 123 4.99 17.55 -2.74
N ASP A 124 5.96 16.64 -2.61
CA ASP A 124 7.37 16.98 -2.83
C ASP A 124 7.69 17.14 -4.32
N GLN A 125 6.78 16.70 -5.20
CA GLN A 125 6.94 16.75 -6.66
C GLN A 125 6.36 18.02 -7.28
N GLY A 126 5.62 18.83 -6.52
CA GLY A 126 5.02 20.09 -6.96
C GLY A 126 3.68 20.42 -6.28
N PRO A 127 3.01 21.51 -6.70
CA PRO A 127 1.68 21.86 -6.23
C PRO A 127 0.67 20.74 -6.47
N VAL A 128 -0.16 20.45 -5.47
CA VAL A 128 -1.15 19.37 -5.53
C VAL A 128 -2.52 19.91 -5.91
N GLU A 129 -3.08 19.37 -6.99
CA GLU A 129 -4.50 19.51 -7.30
C GLU A 129 -5.31 18.43 -6.58
N VAL A 130 -6.47 18.81 -6.02
CA VAL A 130 -7.31 17.93 -5.21
C VAL A 130 -8.69 17.81 -5.83
N ILE A 131 -9.08 16.59 -6.21
CA ILE A 131 -10.45 16.26 -6.62
C ILE A 131 -11.10 15.39 -5.54
N ARG A 132 -12.31 15.76 -5.12
CA ARG A 132 -13.14 14.99 -4.19
C ARG A 132 -14.31 14.37 -4.94
N GLY A 133 -14.36 13.05 -4.92
CA GLY A 133 -15.51 12.26 -5.35
C GLY A 133 -16.40 11.86 -4.17
N ALA A 134 -17.40 11.02 -4.47
CA ALA A 134 -18.27 10.42 -3.46
C ALA A 134 -17.51 9.40 -2.59
N HIS A 135 -16.59 8.66 -3.20
CA HIS A 135 -15.79 7.61 -2.58
C HIS A 135 -14.29 7.84 -2.71
N ALA A 136 -13.85 8.67 -3.66
CA ALA A 136 -12.44 8.89 -3.96
C ALA A 136 -11.91 10.27 -3.52
N LEU A 137 -10.66 10.30 -3.04
CA LEU A 137 -9.84 11.50 -2.97
C LEU A 137 -8.70 11.37 -3.97
N VAL A 138 -8.71 12.17 -5.04
CA VAL A 138 -7.62 12.19 -6.02
C VAL A 138 -6.69 13.35 -5.71
N LEU A 139 -5.40 13.04 -5.57
CA LEU A 139 -4.33 14.00 -5.40
C LEU A 139 -3.42 13.92 -6.63
N GLY A 140 -3.30 15.01 -7.37
CA GLY A 140 -2.54 15.06 -8.63
C GLY A 140 -1.46 16.12 -8.62
N VAL A 141 -0.34 15.86 -9.29
CA VAL A 141 0.73 16.85 -9.52
C VAL A 141 1.07 16.89 -11.01
N GLY A 142 1.06 18.10 -11.59
CA GLY A 142 1.40 18.30 -13.01
C GLY A 142 0.40 17.67 -13.99
N GLN A 143 -0.81 17.38 -13.54
CA GLN A 143 -1.91 16.83 -14.33
C GLN A 143 -2.98 17.89 -14.58
N SER A 144 -3.75 17.76 -15.67
CA SER A 144 -4.88 18.65 -15.90
C SER A 144 -6.06 18.29 -14.99
N ALA A 145 -6.82 19.29 -14.57
CA ALA A 145 -8.06 19.09 -13.81
C ALA A 145 -9.04 18.13 -14.51
N GLN A 146 -9.06 18.12 -15.85
CA GLN A 146 -9.89 17.19 -16.63
C GLN A 146 -9.45 15.73 -16.45
N THR A 147 -8.14 15.45 -16.53
CA THR A 147 -7.60 14.10 -16.29
C THR A 147 -7.90 13.63 -14.87
N LEU A 148 -7.66 14.49 -13.86
CA LEU A 148 -7.92 14.16 -12.47
C LEU A 148 -9.41 13.92 -12.19
N SER A 149 -10.30 14.72 -12.78
CA SER A 149 -11.74 14.51 -12.67
C SER A 149 -12.19 13.21 -13.33
N ALA A 150 -11.59 12.82 -14.46
CA ALA A 150 -11.90 11.55 -15.12
C ALA A 150 -11.46 10.34 -14.29
N ILE A 151 -10.26 10.41 -13.69
CA ILE A 151 -9.76 9.39 -12.75
C ILE A 151 -10.68 9.31 -11.52
N GLY A 152 -11.07 10.45 -10.96
CA GLY A 152 -11.97 10.51 -9.80
C GLY A 152 -13.33 9.87 -10.07
N ALA A 153 -13.92 10.15 -11.25
CA ALA A 153 -15.19 9.56 -11.64
C ALA A 153 -15.12 8.04 -11.85
N GLU A 154 -13.98 7.52 -12.33
CA GLU A 154 -13.77 6.08 -12.46
C GLU A 154 -13.53 5.42 -11.09
N ALA A 155 -12.75 6.05 -10.21
CA ALA A 155 -12.55 5.57 -8.85
C ALA A 155 -13.88 5.52 -8.06
N ASP A 156 -14.77 6.49 -8.24
CA ASP A 156 -16.11 6.50 -7.65
C ASP A 156 -17.00 5.35 -8.16
N ARG A 157 -16.78 4.83 -9.37
CA ARG A 157 -17.45 3.61 -9.87
C ARG A 157 -16.79 2.32 -9.37
N ALA A 158 -15.47 2.32 -9.29
CA ALA A 158 -14.68 1.18 -8.84
C ALA A 158 -14.99 0.77 -7.39
N VAL A 159 -15.24 1.74 -6.51
CA VAL A 159 -15.50 1.47 -5.07
C VAL A 159 -16.77 0.64 -4.82
N PRO A 160 -17.95 0.98 -5.38
CA PRO A 160 -19.12 0.11 -5.30
C PRO A 160 -18.91 -1.26 -5.94
N ALA A 161 -18.20 -1.34 -7.08
CA ALA A 161 -17.91 -2.61 -7.75
C ALA A 161 -17.05 -3.54 -6.87
N ALA A 162 -15.97 -3.03 -6.29
CA ALA A 162 -15.13 -3.75 -5.34
C ALA A 162 -15.93 -4.17 -4.08
N SER A 163 -16.78 -3.29 -3.54
CA SER A 163 -17.66 -3.62 -2.41
C SER A 163 -18.66 -4.71 -2.72
N ALA A 164 -19.15 -4.77 -3.97
CA ALA A 164 -20.08 -5.80 -4.39
C ALA A 164 -19.39 -7.18 -4.53
N ALA A 165 -18.09 -7.20 -4.80
CA ALA A 165 -17.27 -8.41 -4.87
C ALA A 165 -16.77 -8.86 -3.48
N TRP A 166 -16.50 -7.90 -2.59
CA TRP A 166 -15.99 -8.14 -1.23
C TRP A 166 -17.01 -7.73 -0.16
N PRO A 167 -17.77 -8.68 0.43
CA PRO A 167 -18.76 -8.39 1.46
C PRO A 167 -18.15 -8.10 2.85
N GLY A 168 -16.83 -8.27 3.00
CA GLY A 168 -16.13 -8.00 4.25
C GLY A 168 -16.05 -6.50 4.58
N PRO A 169 -15.78 -6.14 5.84
CA PRO A 169 -15.70 -4.76 6.25
C PRO A 169 -14.47 -4.08 5.65
N TRP A 170 -14.67 -2.89 5.07
CA TRP A 170 -13.61 -1.98 4.64
C TRP A 170 -14.15 -0.54 4.61
N ALA A 171 -13.28 0.45 4.37
CA ALA A 171 -13.65 1.87 4.50
C ALA A 171 -14.65 2.37 3.44
N GLY A 172 -14.84 1.66 2.32
CA GLY A 172 -15.70 2.08 1.22
C GLY A 172 -15.26 3.40 0.56
N ARG A 173 -13.96 3.69 0.63
CA ARG A 173 -13.31 4.91 0.09
C ARG A 173 -11.87 4.63 -0.27
N VAL A 174 -11.32 5.41 -1.20
CA VAL A 174 -9.95 5.25 -1.70
C VAL A 174 -9.24 6.60 -1.89
N VAL A 175 -7.93 6.61 -1.67
CA VAL A 175 -7.07 7.74 -2.06
C VAL A 175 -6.29 7.35 -3.31
N VAL A 176 -6.40 8.18 -4.34
CA VAL A 176 -5.71 7.99 -5.63
C VAL A 176 -4.64 9.06 -5.79
N LEU A 177 -3.39 8.64 -6.04
CA LEU A 177 -2.27 9.53 -6.31
C LEU A 177 -1.98 9.52 -7.81
N VAL A 178 -1.84 10.70 -8.41
CA VAL A 178 -1.57 10.86 -9.84
C VAL A 178 -0.32 11.73 -10.04
N PRO A 179 0.87 11.13 -10.07
CA PRO A 179 2.12 11.85 -10.33
C PRO A 179 2.19 12.39 -11.77
N GLY A 180 3.15 13.27 -12.03
CA GLY A 180 3.30 13.93 -13.33
C GLY A 180 3.85 13.05 -14.46
N SER A 181 4.50 11.93 -14.14
CA SER A 181 5.06 10.97 -15.11
C SER A 181 5.30 9.59 -14.47
N LEU A 182 5.65 8.60 -15.29
CA LEU A 182 6.08 7.28 -14.82
C LEU A 182 7.33 7.36 -13.91
N GLU A 183 8.30 8.22 -14.22
CA GLU A 183 9.49 8.40 -13.37
C GLU A 183 9.12 8.99 -12.00
N ARG A 184 8.15 9.91 -11.98
CA ARG A 184 7.65 10.50 -10.74
C ARG A 184 6.87 9.46 -9.92
N MET A 185 6.10 8.59 -10.55
CA MET A 185 5.49 7.43 -9.89
C MET A 185 6.56 6.53 -9.27
N ALA A 186 7.57 6.16 -10.05
CA ALA A 186 8.67 5.31 -9.61
C ALA A 186 9.39 5.87 -8.37
N GLN A 187 9.60 7.19 -8.34
CA GLN A 187 10.14 7.89 -7.17
C GLN A 187 9.26 7.71 -5.93
N LEU A 188 7.94 7.92 -6.02
CA LEU A 188 7.02 7.73 -4.89
C LEU A 188 7.03 6.30 -4.34
N LEU A 189 7.19 5.33 -5.23
CA LEU A 189 7.17 3.91 -4.88
C LEU A 189 8.54 3.37 -4.46
N GLY A 190 9.61 4.15 -4.64
CA GLY A 190 10.98 3.76 -4.29
C GLY A 190 11.51 2.59 -5.14
N ARG A 191 11.04 2.47 -6.38
CA ARG A 191 11.42 1.39 -7.32
C ARG A 191 11.76 1.96 -8.70
N PRO A 192 12.52 1.24 -9.54
CA PRO A 192 12.79 1.65 -10.93
C PRO A 192 11.52 1.80 -11.78
N ALA A 193 11.48 2.82 -12.62
CA ALA A 193 10.36 3.07 -13.54
C ALA A 193 10.07 1.90 -14.50
N ALA A 194 11.10 1.14 -14.86
CA ALA A 194 10.97 -0.02 -15.73
C ALA A 194 10.05 -1.11 -15.13
N GLU A 195 9.95 -1.20 -13.80
CA GLU A 195 9.04 -2.15 -13.14
C GLU A 195 7.57 -1.79 -13.38
N TYR A 196 7.25 -0.51 -13.62
CA TYR A 196 5.88 0.01 -13.74
C TYR A 196 5.42 0.26 -15.19
N ARG A 197 6.31 0.04 -16.17
CA ARG A 197 6.00 0.29 -17.57
C ARG A 197 4.88 -0.65 -18.05
N GLY A 198 3.88 -0.08 -18.71
CA GLY A 198 2.73 -0.83 -19.24
C GLY A 198 1.64 -1.14 -18.21
N MET A 199 1.83 -0.81 -16.93
CA MET A 199 0.75 -0.83 -15.93
C MET A 199 -0.01 0.49 -15.92
N GLY A 200 -1.32 0.43 -15.71
CA GLY A 200 -2.18 1.63 -15.61
C GLY A 200 -2.23 2.24 -14.21
N ALA A 201 -2.13 1.41 -13.17
CA ALA A 201 -2.09 1.81 -11.77
C ALA A 201 -1.48 0.68 -10.93
N VAL A 202 -1.17 0.98 -9.66
CA VAL A 202 -0.76 -0.01 -8.64
C VAL A 202 -1.27 0.42 -7.26
N THR A 203 -1.51 -0.53 -6.37
CA THR A 203 -1.87 -0.27 -4.97
C THR A 203 -0.65 -0.29 -4.07
N THR A 204 -0.47 0.74 -3.25
CA THR A 204 0.58 0.80 -2.24
C THR A 204 0.10 0.17 -0.95
N GLY A 205 0.97 -0.64 -0.34
CA GLY A 205 0.82 -1.05 1.05
C GLY A 205 1.59 -2.33 1.39
N ARG A 206 1.87 -2.52 2.68
CA ARG A 206 2.51 -3.73 3.21
C ARG A 206 1.46 -4.73 3.68
N VAL A 207 1.45 -5.89 3.02
CA VAL A 207 0.67 -7.06 3.41
C VAL A 207 0.77 -7.33 4.93
N GLY A 208 -0.35 -7.52 5.61
CA GLY A 208 -0.40 -7.98 7.01
C GLY A 208 -0.15 -6.96 8.13
N ALA A 209 -0.05 -5.65 7.87
CA ALA A 209 0.11 -4.65 8.93
C ALA A 209 -1.24 -4.22 9.55
N ALA A 210 -1.52 -4.65 10.78
CA ALA A 210 -2.63 -4.10 11.58
C ALA A 210 -2.30 -2.64 11.97
N ALA A 211 -3.26 -1.73 11.73
CA ALA A 211 -3.13 -0.28 11.90
C ALA A 211 -2.07 0.41 11.01
N ALA A 212 -2.04 0.09 9.71
CA ALA A 212 -1.35 0.89 8.71
C ALA A 212 -2.23 2.07 8.23
N PRO A 213 -1.63 3.17 7.70
CA PRO A 213 -2.39 4.12 6.89
C PRO A 213 -3.09 3.39 5.74
N ALA A 214 -4.18 3.98 5.22
CA ALA A 214 -4.90 3.34 4.14
C ALA A 214 -3.99 3.14 2.93
N ASP A 215 -4.18 2.02 2.24
CA ASP A 215 -3.50 1.79 0.98
C ASP A 215 -3.86 2.89 -0.03
N ARG A 216 -2.91 3.26 -0.89
CA ARG A 216 -3.13 4.28 -1.94
C ARG A 216 -3.13 3.60 -3.29
N VAL A 217 -4.01 4.01 -4.18
CA VAL A 217 -3.89 3.65 -5.59
C VAL A 217 -3.03 4.71 -6.27
N VAL A 218 -1.95 4.32 -6.94
CA VAL A 218 -1.06 5.23 -7.67
C VAL A 218 -1.24 4.97 -9.15
N VAL A 219 -1.77 5.95 -9.87
CA VAL A 219 -2.01 5.86 -11.31
C VAL A 219 -0.71 6.14 -12.06
N ASN A 220 -0.36 5.28 -13.02
CA ASN A 220 0.66 5.58 -14.01
C ASN A 220 0.04 6.47 -15.10
N PRO A 221 0.40 7.76 -15.21
CA PRO A 221 -0.23 8.66 -16.17
C PRO A 221 -0.04 8.23 -17.62
N GLU A 222 1.09 7.59 -17.95
CA GLU A 222 1.39 7.11 -19.31
C GLU A 222 0.54 5.88 -19.64
N GLY A 223 0.57 4.86 -18.78
CA GLY A 223 -0.25 3.66 -18.96
C GLY A 223 -1.75 3.99 -18.96
N TRP A 224 -2.19 4.90 -18.10
CA TRP A 224 -3.57 5.37 -18.06
C TRP A 224 -4.05 6.00 -19.37
N ALA A 225 -3.18 6.75 -20.04
CA ALA A 225 -3.49 7.40 -21.31
C ALA A 225 -3.70 6.38 -22.44
N GLU A 226 -3.00 5.25 -22.39
CA GLU A 226 -3.11 4.16 -23.38
C GLU A 226 -4.36 3.30 -23.19
N LEU A 227 -4.93 3.27 -21.98
CA LEU A 227 -6.13 2.48 -21.68
C LEU A 227 -7.39 3.03 -22.35
N SER A 228 -8.22 2.12 -22.85
CA SER A 228 -9.61 2.39 -23.22
C SER A 228 -10.45 2.74 -21.99
N ALA A 229 -11.64 3.30 -22.18
CA ALA A 229 -12.56 3.57 -21.06
C ALA A 229 -12.89 2.31 -20.26
N ALA A 230 -13.13 1.17 -20.94
CA ALA A 230 -13.35 -0.10 -20.28
C ALA A 230 -12.10 -0.58 -19.51
N GLY A 231 -10.90 -0.43 -20.11
CA GLY A 231 -9.64 -0.79 -19.47
C GLY A 231 -9.36 0.03 -18.20
N ARG A 232 -9.69 1.32 -18.21
CA ARG A 232 -9.59 2.19 -17.02
C ARG A 232 -10.48 1.73 -15.88
N GLY A 233 -11.72 1.34 -16.17
CA GLY A 233 -12.64 0.78 -15.19
C GLY A 233 -12.16 -0.54 -14.61
N VAL A 234 -11.63 -1.43 -15.46
CA VAL A 234 -11.04 -2.71 -15.02
C VAL A 234 -9.85 -2.45 -14.09
N VAL A 235 -8.88 -1.63 -14.52
CA VAL A 235 -7.68 -1.34 -13.74
C VAL A 235 -8.00 -0.70 -12.39
N LEU A 236 -8.86 0.32 -12.33
CA LEU A 236 -9.18 0.91 -11.02
C LEU A 236 -10.02 -0.01 -10.14
N THR A 237 -10.92 -0.81 -10.69
CA THR A 237 -11.67 -1.79 -9.88
C THR A 237 -10.74 -2.87 -9.32
N HIS A 238 -9.77 -3.31 -10.11
CA HIS A 238 -8.70 -4.22 -9.66
C HIS A 238 -7.95 -3.60 -8.47
N GLU A 239 -7.38 -2.40 -8.62
CA GLU A 239 -6.60 -1.75 -7.56
C GLU A 239 -7.43 -1.45 -6.31
N VAL A 240 -8.66 -0.97 -6.48
CA VAL A 240 -9.56 -0.72 -5.35
C VAL A 240 -9.96 -2.02 -4.64
N THR A 241 -9.99 -3.15 -5.35
CA THR A 241 -10.21 -4.46 -4.73
C THR A 241 -9.07 -4.82 -3.77
N HIS A 242 -7.81 -4.57 -4.13
CA HIS A 242 -6.67 -4.75 -3.21
C HIS A 242 -6.81 -3.90 -1.94
N VAL A 243 -7.28 -2.66 -2.06
CA VAL A 243 -7.58 -1.79 -0.91
C VAL A 243 -8.70 -2.39 -0.04
N ALA A 244 -9.77 -2.86 -0.66
CA ALA A 244 -10.93 -3.42 0.04
C ALA A 244 -10.60 -4.73 0.78
N THR A 245 -9.72 -5.55 0.22
CA THR A 245 -9.40 -6.89 0.74
C THR A 245 -8.16 -6.91 1.63
N ARG A 246 -7.41 -5.81 1.76
CA ARG A 246 -6.12 -5.77 2.48
C ARG A 246 -6.14 -6.36 3.89
N ALA A 247 -7.20 -6.16 4.65
CA ALA A 247 -7.30 -6.70 6.02
C ALA A 247 -7.45 -8.24 6.06
N ALA A 248 -7.82 -8.86 4.93
CA ALA A 248 -7.97 -10.30 4.79
C ALA A 248 -6.73 -10.99 4.23
N THR A 249 -5.80 -10.26 3.61
CA THR A 249 -4.60 -10.85 3.00
C THR A 249 -3.37 -10.78 3.92
N THR A 250 -2.53 -11.81 3.83
CA THR A 250 -1.23 -11.85 4.51
C THR A 250 -0.16 -12.39 3.56
N ALA A 251 1.10 -12.48 3.99
CA ALA A 251 2.17 -13.08 3.19
C ALA A 251 1.91 -14.57 2.88
N LYS A 252 0.86 -15.18 3.46
CA LYS A 252 0.40 -16.53 3.14
C LYS A 252 -0.56 -16.58 1.96
N THR A 253 -1.18 -15.46 1.60
CA THR A 253 -2.12 -15.40 0.47
C THR A 253 -1.33 -15.62 -0.83
N PRO A 254 -1.60 -16.69 -1.60
CA PRO A 254 -0.92 -16.91 -2.88
C PRO A 254 -1.23 -15.78 -3.86
N LEU A 255 -0.24 -15.35 -4.65
CA LEU A 255 -0.43 -14.22 -5.57
C LEU A 255 -1.47 -14.52 -6.65
N TRP A 256 -1.55 -15.75 -7.15
CA TRP A 256 -2.59 -16.11 -8.13
C TRP A 256 -4.01 -15.88 -7.57
N LEU A 257 -4.22 -16.06 -6.26
CA LEU A 257 -5.52 -15.84 -5.64
C LEU A 257 -5.74 -14.34 -5.37
N SER A 258 -4.68 -13.63 -4.95
CA SER A 258 -4.71 -12.18 -4.76
C SER A 258 -5.08 -11.44 -6.05
N GLU A 259 -4.29 -11.64 -7.11
CA GLU A 259 -4.46 -10.98 -8.40
C GLU A 259 -5.72 -11.49 -9.14
N GLY A 260 -5.95 -12.80 -9.10
CA GLY A 260 -7.11 -13.41 -9.75
C GLY A 260 -8.44 -12.95 -9.16
N PHE A 261 -8.51 -12.70 -7.85
CA PHE A 261 -9.71 -12.15 -7.21
C PHE A 261 -9.94 -10.69 -7.60
N ALA A 262 -8.88 -9.88 -7.67
CA ALA A 262 -8.97 -8.50 -8.10
C ALA A 262 -9.44 -8.38 -9.57
N ASP A 263 -8.92 -9.23 -10.46
CA ASP A 263 -9.41 -9.32 -11.85
C ASP A 263 -10.83 -9.87 -11.92
N TRP A 264 -11.17 -10.87 -11.10
CA TRP A 264 -12.53 -11.41 -11.05
C TRP A 264 -13.52 -10.33 -10.63
N ALA A 265 -13.20 -9.52 -9.62
CA ALA A 265 -14.00 -8.39 -9.17
C ALA A 265 -14.13 -7.33 -10.28
N ALA A 266 -13.05 -7.03 -10.99
CA ALA A 266 -13.02 -6.04 -12.07
C ALA A 266 -13.86 -6.44 -13.30
N TYR A 267 -13.89 -7.74 -13.64
CA TYR A 267 -14.69 -8.27 -14.76
C TYR A 267 -16.11 -8.70 -14.34
N ARG A 268 -16.44 -8.67 -13.05
CA ARG A 268 -17.72 -9.15 -12.52
C ARG A 268 -18.89 -8.37 -13.10
N GLY A 269 -19.89 -9.09 -13.63
CA GLY A 269 -21.08 -8.50 -14.25
C GLY A 269 -20.84 -7.86 -15.62
N GLY A 270 -19.61 -7.92 -16.15
CA GLY A 270 -19.28 -7.50 -17.51
C GLY A 270 -19.66 -8.56 -18.56
N THR A 271 -19.58 -8.16 -19.84
CA THR A 271 -19.85 -9.05 -20.99
C THR A 271 -18.58 -9.55 -21.68
N THR A 272 -17.40 -9.25 -21.12
CA THR A 272 -16.11 -9.65 -21.69
C THR A 272 -15.96 -11.16 -21.61
N THR A 273 -15.71 -11.80 -22.75
CA THR A 273 -15.52 -13.26 -22.80
C THR A 273 -14.15 -13.67 -22.26
N PRO A 274 -13.98 -14.93 -21.83
CA PRO A 274 -12.67 -15.47 -21.45
C PRO A 274 -11.58 -15.22 -22.49
N GLN A 275 -11.87 -15.36 -23.77
CA GLN A 275 -10.89 -15.19 -24.84
C GLN A 275 -10.50 -13.72 -25.06
N GLN A 276 -11.42 -12.78 -24.77
CA GLN A 276 -11.16 -11.35 -24.86
C GLN A 276 -10.32 -10.85 -23.68
N ALA A 277 -10.61 -11.34 -22.47
CA ALA A 277 -9.88 -10.96 -21.26
C ALA A 277 -8.58 -11.75 -21.05
N ALA A 278 -8.45 -12.95 -21.64
CA ALA A 278 -7.25 -13.78 -21.57
C ALA A 278 -6.61 -14.08 -22.95
N PRO A 279 -6.24 -13.06 -23.73
CA PRO A 279 -5.74 -13.26 -25.09
C PRO A 279 -4.39 -13.99 -25.15
N ALA A 280 -3.47 -13.79 -24.19
CA ALA A 280 -2.16 -14.45 -24.23
C ALA A 280 -2.28 -15.95 -23.97
N LEU A 281 -3.07 -16.33 -22.97
CA LEU A 281 -3.34 -17.70 -22.59
C LEU A 281 -4.24 -18.38 -23.63
N THR A 282 -5.15 -17.65 -24.27
CA THR A 282 -5.91 -18.16 -25.42
C THR A 282 -4.99 -18.58 -26.56
N ARG A 283 -4.01 -17.75 -26.91
CA ARG A 283 -3.02 -18.10 -27.94
C ARG A 283 -2.20 -19.34 -27.54
N ALA A 284 -1.76 -19.41 -26.29
CA ALA A 284 -0.99 -20.55 -25.78
C ALA A 284 -1.80 -21.86 -25.82
N VAL A 285 -3.02 -21.86 -25.29
CA VAL A 285 -3.90 -23.05 -25.29
C VAL A 285 -4.19 -23.53 -26.71
N ARG A 286 -4.45 -22.61 -27.66
CA ARG A 286 -4.67 -22.94 -29.07
C ARG A 286 -3.42 -23.53 -29.76
N ARG A 287 -2.22 -23.23 -29.28
CA ARG A 287 -0.96 -23.86 -29.72
C ARG A 287 -0.65 -25.19 -29.02
N GLY A 288 -1.53 -25.64 -28.11
CA GLY A 288 -1.30 -26.84 -27.29
C GLY A 288 -0.39 -26.60 -26.08
N GLU A 289 -0.06 -25.34 -25.76
CA GLU A 289 0.78 -24.95 -24.64
C GLU A 289 -0.07 -24.72 -23.37
N LEU A 290 -0.73 -25.78 -22.90
CA LEU A 290 -1.53 -25.70 -21.68
C LEU A 290 -0.62 -25.63 -20.44
N PRO A 291 -0.80 -24.67 -19.51
CA PRO A 291 -0.01 -24.61 -18.29
C PRO A 291 -0.17 -25.87 -17.43
N ALA A 292 0.94 -26.35 -16.88
CA ALA A 292 0.96 -27.57 -16.05
C ALA A 292 0.39 -27.38 -14.64
N ALA A 293 0.44 -26.15 -14.11
CA ALA A 293 0.00 -25.78 -12.77
C ALA A 293 -0.54 -24.35 -12.76
N LEU A 294 -1.25 -23.99 -11.68
CA LEU A 294 -1.57 -22.59 -11.40
C LEU A 294 -0.30 -21.74 -11.32
N PRO A 295 -0.36 -20.43 -11.67
CA PRO A 295 0.80 -19.55 -11.60
C PRO A 295 1.40 -19.52 -10.19
N ALA A 296 2.71 -19.74 -10.10
CA ALA A 296 3.47 -19.57 -8.86
C ALA A 296 3.73 -18.07 -8.60
N ASP A 297 4.08 -17.72 -7.37
CA ASP A 297 4.29 -16.32 -6.97
C ASP A 297 5.38 -15.64 -7.82
N GLU A 298 6.43 -16.37 -8.23
CA GLU A 298 7.51 -15.86 -9.07
C GLU A 298 7.04 -15.44 -10.47
N ALA A 299 5.90 -15.98 -10.95
CA ALA A 299 5.34 -15.64 -12.25
C ALA A 299 4.76 -14.21 -12.30
N PHE A 300 4.56 -13.58 -11.13
CA PHE A 300 4.09 -12.20 -10.98
C PHE A 300 5.24 -11.20 -10.76
N ALA A 301 6.49 -11.65 -10.76
CA ALA A 301 7.63 -10.79 -10.50
C ALA A 301 7.80 -9.70 -11.58
N PHE A 302 8.05 -8.47 -11.13
CA PHE A 302 8.38 -7.36 -12.03
C PHE A 302 9.64 -7.66 -12.85
N GLY A 303 9.63 -7.30 -14.14
CA GLY A 303 10.74 -7.56 -15.06
C GLY A 303 10.77 -8.96 -15.67
N ALA A 304 9.79 -9.82 -15.38
CA ALA A 304 9.54 -11.04 -16.13
C ALA A 304 9.18 -10.75 -17.61
N ASP A 305 9.24 -11.77 -18.46
CA ASP A 305 8.74 -11.69 -19.84
C ASP A 305 7.28 -11.18 -19.84
N PRO A 306 6.97 -10.06 -20.52
CA PRO A 306 5.62 -9.49 -20.52
C PRO A 306 4.54 -10.48 -20.94
N GLU A 307 4.83 -11.39 -21.87
CA GLU A 307 3.84 -12.38 -22.29
C GLU A 307 3.64 -13.48 -21.23
N ALA A 308 4.70 -13.91 -20.54
CA ALA A 308 4.58 -14.82 -19.40
C ALA A 308 3.81 -14.18 -18.24
N LEU A 309 4.06 -12.90 -17.94
CA LEU A 309 3.35 -12.15 -16.91
C LEU A 309 1.86 -12.05 -17.24
N ALA A 310 1.52 -11.69 -18.49
CA ALA A 310 0.13 -11.67 -18.95
C ALA A 310 -0.55 -13.04 -18.76
N ARG A 311 0.10 -14.14 -19.16
CA ARG A 311 -0.44 -15.50 -18.95
C ARG A 311 -0.65 -15.83 -17.47
N ALA A 312 0.17 -15.31 -16.56
CA ALA A 312 0.02 -15.52 -15.12
C ALA A 312 -1.24 -14.84 -14.58
N TYR A 313 -1.43 -13.54 -14.87
CA TYR A 313 -2.65 -12.80 -14.49
C TYR A 313 -3.90 -13.41 -15.11
N GLU A 314 -3.87 -13.67 -16.42
CA GLU A 314 -4.98 -14.29 -17.14
C GLU A 314 -5.34 -15.67 -16.57
N GLY A 315 -4.34 -16.47 -16.23
CA GLY A 315 -4.52 -17.78 -15.60
C GLY A 315 -5.12 -17.69 -14.20
N ALA A 316 -4.64 -16.76 -13.39
CA ALA A 316 -5.13 -16.45 -12.05
C ALA A 316 -6.60 -16.00 -12.07
N TRP A 317 -6.95 -15.09 -12.97
CA TRP A 317 -8.32 -14.66 -13.20
C TRP A 317 -9.23 -15.84 -13.56
N LEU A 318 -8.82 -16.68 -14.52
CA LEU A 318 -9.61 -17.84 -14.95
C LEU A 318 -9.77 -18.88 -13.83
N ALA A 319 -8.80 -18.99 -12.92
CA ALA A 319 -8.92 -19.84 -11.73
C ALA A 319 -9.99 -19.31 -10.77
N CYS A 320 -9.98 -18.01 -10.46
CA CYS A 320 -11.00 -17.40 -9.61
C CYS A 320 -12.39 -17.44 -10.27
N ARG A 321 -12.47 -17.19 -11.57
CA ARG A 321 -13.70 -17.32 -12.37
C ARG A 321 -14.25 -18.74 -12.34
N LEU A 322 -13.41 -19.77 -12.46
CA LEU A 322 -13.82 -21.17 -12.30
C LEU A 322 -14.39 -21.42 -10.90
N ILE A 323 -13.71 -20.93 -9.86
CA ILE A 323 -14.14 -21.14 -8.48
C ILE A 323 -15.53 -20.53 -8.25
N ALA A 324 -15.72 -19.27 -8.66
CA ALA A 324 -17.00 -18.60 -8.59
C ALA A 324 -18.08 -19.31 -9.43
N ALA A 325 -17.77 -19.74 -10.65
CA ALA A 325 -18.73 -20.40 -11.52
C ALA A 325 -19.18 -21.78 -11.01
N LYS A 326 -18.28 -22.55 -10.39
CA LYS A 326 -18.55 -23.94 -9.98
C LYS A 326 -19.02 -24.06 -8.53
N TRP A 327 -18.54 -23.20 -7.63
CA TRP A 327 -18.87 -23.25 -6.20
C TRP A 327 -19.56 -21.98 -5.66
N GLY A 328 -19.69 -20.94 -6.48
CA GLY A 328 -20.37 -19.68 -6.15
C GLY A 328 -19.42 -18.58 -5.64
N ASP A 329 -19.84 -17.32 -5.80
CA ASP A 329 -19.13 -16.12 -5.35
C ASP A 329 -18.73 -16.23 -3.86
N ASP A 330 -19.65 -16.69 -3.00
CA ASP A 330 -19.40 -16.83 -1.56
C ASP A 330 -18.29 -17.83 -1.24
N ALA A 331 -18.13 -18.88 -2.06
CA ALA A 331 -17.05 -19.84 -1.87
C ALA A 331 -15.70 -19.24 -2.23
N LEU A 332 -15.63 -18.44 -3.31
CA LEU A 332 -14.42 -17.71 -3.69
C LEU A 332 -14.03 -16.70 -2.59
N VAL A 333 -14.98 -15.92 -2.09
CA VAL A 333 -14.75 -14.94 -1.00
C VAL A 333 -14.22 -15.64 0.25
N ARG A 334 -14.84 -16.75 0.67
CA ARG A 334 -14.37 -17.53 1.83
C ARG A 334 -12.98 -18.10 1.60
N LEU A 335 -12.69 -18.66 0.43
CA LEU A 335 -11.36 -19.16 0.09
C LEU A 335 -10.32 -18.04 0.17
N TYR A 336 -10.62 -16.87 -0.37
CA TYR A 336 -9.74 -15.70 -0.33
C TYR A 336 -9.41 -15.28 1.10
N GLU A 337 -10.43 -15.13 1.95
CA GLU A 337 -10.24 -14.77 3.36
C GLU A 337 -9.42 -15.82 4.12
N TRP A 338 -9.66 -17.10 3.84
CA TRP A 338 -9.04 -18.20 4.55
C TRP A 338 -7.61 -18.46 4.13
N ALA A 339 -7.30 -18.30 2.84
CA ALA A 339 -5.93 -18.39 2.33
C ALA A 339 -5.03 -17.31 2.95
N GLY A 340 -5.60 -16.19 3.42
CA GLY A 340 -4.86 -15.20 4.20
C GLY A 340 -4.54 -15.63 5.64
N ARG A 341 -5.20 -16.66 6.18
CA ARG A 341 -5.06 -17.06 7.60
C ARG A 341 -4.50 -18.48 7.79
N LYS A 342 -4.77 -19.39 6.84
CA LYS A 342 -4.47 -20.83 6.88
C LYS A 342 -3.63 -21.25 5.66
N PRO A 343 -2.95 -22.42 5.70
CA PRO A 343 -2.35 -23.00 4.50
C PRO A 343 -3.38 -23.20 3.39
N LEU A 344 -3.00 -22.99 2.12
CA LEU A 344 -3.91 -23.06 0.98
C LEU A 344 -4.65 -24.41 0.89
N ALA A 345 -3.95 -25.53 1.13
CA ALA A 345 -4.58 -26.85 1.09
C ALA A 345 -5.76 -26.97 2.07
N THR A 346 -5.57 -26.51 3.31
CA THR A 346 -6.63 -26.47 4.33
C THR A 346 -7.76 -25.52 3.94
N ALA A 347 -7.42 -24.35 3.36
CA ALA A 347 -8.43 -23.41 2.89
C ALA A 347 -9.30 -24.01 1.76
N LEU A 348 -8.70 -24.72 0.80
CA LEU A 348 -9.42 -25.39 -0.29
C LEU A 348 -10.32 -26.51 0.22
N GLU A 349 -9.82 -27.33 1.14
CA GLU A 349 -10.57 -28.46 1.70
C GLU A 349 -11.85 -27.97 2.38
N GLU A 350 -11.72 -26.98 3.27
CA GLU A 350 -12.83 -26.51 4.08
C GLU A 350 -13.80 -25.57 3.32
N THR A 351 -13.39 -24.95 2.20
CA THR A 351 -14.24 -24.01 1.45
C THR A 351 -14.90 -24.58 0.21
N ILE A 352 -14.17 -25.38 -0.57
CA ILE A 352 -14.64 -25.96 -1.83
C ILE A 352 -14.58 -27.49 -1.85
N GLY A 353 -14.16 -28.13 -0.76
CA GLY A 353 -14.08 -29.59 -0.65
C GLY A 353 -12.98 -30.22 -1.52
N GLY A 354 -11.90 -29.47 -1.78
CA GLY A 354 -10.87 -29.88 -2.75
C GLY A 354 -9.44 -29.67 -2.26
N ASP A 355 -8.49 -29.97 -3.12
CA ASP A 355 -7.05 -29.82 -2.87
C ASP A 355 -6.36 -29.10 -4.05
N PRO A 356 -5.09 -28.67 -3.91
CA PRO A 356 -4.40 -27.98 -5.00
C PRO A 356 -4.27 -28.79 -6.32
N PRO A 357 -3.97 -30.11 -6.30
CA PRO A 357 -3.96 -30.92 -7.52
C PRO A 357 -5.33 -30.99 -8.21
N GLY A 358 -6.40 -31.22 -7.45
CA GLY A 358 -7.76 -31.27 -7.98
C GLY A 358 -8.22 -29.93 -8.56
N LEU A 359 -7.89 -28.82 -7.90
CA LEU A 359 -8.15 -27.49 -8.44
C LEU A 359 -7.39 -27.26 -9.76
N THR A 360 -6.12 -27.67 -9.82
CA THR A 360 -5.30 -27.54 -11.04
C THR A 360 -5.91 -28.32 -12.21
N LEU A 361 -6.35 -29.56 -11.99
CA LEU A 361 -7.00 -30.38 -13.01
C LEU A 361 -8.32 -29.75 -13.50
N ALA A 362 -9.14 -29.25 -12.57
CA ALA A 362 -10.39 -28.57 -12.91
C ALA A 362 -10.14 -27.28 -13.71
N TRP A 363 -9.13 -26.50 -13.32
CA TRP A 363 -8.71 -25.30 -14.03
C TRP A 363 -8.22 -25.61 -15.44
N GLN A 364 -7.34 -26.60 -15.61
CA GLN A 364 -6.89 -27.05 -16.93
C GLN A 364 -8.05 -27.52 -17.83
N ALA A 365 -9.05 -28.20 -17.27
CA ALA A 365 -10.25 -28.58 -18.02
C ALA A 365 -11.03 -27.34 -18.48
N SER A 366 -11.23 -26.36 -17.59
CA SER A 366 -11.87 -25.08 -17.90
C SER A 366 -11.12 -24.33 -18.99
N LEU A 367 -9.78 -24.26 -18.93
CA LEU A 367 -8.98 -23.58 -19.96
C LEU A 367 -9.17 -24.20 -21.35
N ARG A 368 -9.21 -25.54 -21.45
CA ARG A 368 -9.47 -26.22 -22.73
C ARG A 368 -10.86 -25.91 -23.26
N GLN A 369 -11.87 -25.94 -22.39
CA GLN A 369 -13.25 -25.64 -22.76
C GLN A 369 -13.44 -24.18 -23.18
N ASP A 370 -12.94 -23.25 -22.36
CA ASP A 370 -13.14 -21.82 -22.53
C ASP A 370 -12.28 -21.25 -23.65
N LEU A 371 -11.02 -21.68 -23.79
CA LEU A 371 -10.07 -21.02 -24.70
C LEU A 371 -9.74 -21.86 -25.95
N GLY A 372 -10.02 -23.17 -25.91
CA GLY A 372 -9.73 -24.10 -27.00
C GLY A 372 -10.75 -24.11 -28.14
N GLY A 373 -11.93 -23.51 -27.94
CA GLY A 373 -12.93 -23.35 -29.01
C GLY A 373 -12.44 -22.36 -30.08
N ALA A 374 -12.65 -22.72 -31.36
CA ALA A 374 -12.26 -21.94 -32.53
C ALA A 374 -13.04 -20.62 -32.65
#